data_AF-W9HQQ0-F1
#
_entry.id   AF-W9HQQ0-F1
#
_cell.length_a   1.000
_cell.length_b   1.000
_cell.length_c   1.000
_cell.angle_alpha   90.00
_cell.angle_beta   90.00
_cell.angle_gamma   90.00
#
_symmetry.space_group_name_H-M   'P 1'
#
loop_
_entity.id
_entity.type
_entity.pdbx_description
1 polymer ?
#
loop_
_entity_poly.entity_id
_entity_poly.type
_entity_poly.pdbx_seq_one_letter_code
_entity_poly.pdbx_strand_id
1 'polypeptide(L)'
;MQGTWNLHNALQVHVDKDLKNEPHFLLLTNSISGTVGTAAESNYCSANGFLDAFAPWQRSRGQACVAVGLGVISEVGYRHENPEIESLLLLKGIQPLNEDAFLQIIDLALNSEQNGRIDDSHLLTGLESAAIRELSAQGFDVTSHGVLKKHAPLSC
;
A
#
# COMPACT_ATOMS: atom_id res chain seq x y z
N MET A 1 4.04 15.45 -4.68
CA MET A 1 3.14 16.54 -4.27
C MET A 1 2.60 17.32 -5.46
N GLN A 2 3.41 18.13 -6.17
CA GLN A 2 2.90 18.99 -7.26
C GLN A 2 2.16 18.22 -8.36
N GLY A 3 2.66 17.05 -8.78
CA GLY A 3 2.01 16.22 -9.79
C GLY A 3 0.59 15.80 -9.37
N THR A 4 0.42 15.32 -8.14
CA THR A 4 -0.88 14.97 -7.56
C THR A 4 -1.85 16.15 -7.56
N TRP A 5 -1.37 17.34 -7.18
CA TRP A 5 -2.19 18.54 -7.18
C TRP A 5 -2.60 18.98 -8.59
N ASN A 6 -1.69 18.85 -9.56
CA ASN A 6 -1.98 19.14 -10.96
C ASN A 6 -3.04 18.18 -11.51
N LEU A 7 -2.94 16.88 -11.20
CA LEU A 7 -3.96 15.88 -11.58
C LEU A 7 -5.32 16.22 -10.96
N HIS A 8 -5.35 16.56 -9.67
CA HIS A 8 -6.58 17.00 -9.01
C HIS A 8 -7.23 18.17 -9.74
N ASN A 9 -6.47 19.24 -10.01
CA ASN A 9 -6.99 20.42 -10.70
C ASN A 9 -7.50 20.09 -12.10
N ALA A 10 -6.77 19.26 -12.85
CA ALA A 10 -7.19 18.82 -14.18
C ALA A 10 -8.52 18.07 -14.11
N LEU A 11 -8.68 17.16 -13.15
CA LEU A 11 -9.91 16.42 -12.96
C LEU A 11 -11.07 17.32 -12.49
N GLN A 12 -10.82 18.35 -11.66
CA GLN A 12 -11.87 19.31 -11.27
C GLN A 12 -12.46 20.06 -12.49
N VAL A 13 -11.60 20.50 -13.42
CA VAL A 13 -12.02 21.27 -14.61
C VAL A 13 -12.95 20.45 -15.52
N HIS A 14 -12.86 19.12 -15.47
CA HIS A 14 -13.69 18.21 -16.26
C HIS A 14 -15.01 17.81 -15.58
N VAL A 15 -15.09 17.88 -14.24
CA VAL A 15 -16.36 17.66 -13.50
C VAL A 15 -17.39 18.75 -13.83
N ASP A 16 -16.94 19.98 -14.07
CA ASP A 16 -17.80 21.13 -14.39
C ASP A 16 -18.30 21.14 -15.85
N LYS A 17 -17.71 20.34 -16.74
CA LYS A 17 -18.04 20.31 -18.18
C LYS A 17 -18.72 19.01 -18.58
N ASP A 18 -20.00 18.86 -18.24
CA ASP A 18 -20.98 17.90 -18.79
C ASP A 18 -20.56 16.41 -18.99
N LEU A 19 -19.44 15.98 -18.42
CA LEU A 19 -19.01 14.58 -18.30
C LEU A 19 -19.68 13.90 -17.11
N LYS A 20 -21.00 14.10 -16.96
CA LYS A 20 -21.79 13.62 -15.79
C LYS A 20 -21.77 12.09 -15.57
N ASN A 21 -21.09 11.32 -16.41
CA ASN A 21 -21.18 9.86 -16.44
C ASN A 21 -19.83 9.10 -16.47
N GLU A 22 -18.66 9.74 -16.40
CA GLU A 22 -17.41 8.99 -16.24
C GLU A 22 -16.90 9.11 -14.79
N PRO A 23 -16.84 7.99 -14.03
CA PRO A 23 -16.27 8.03 -12.70
C PRO A 23 -14.76 8.25 -12.80
N HIS A 24 -14.30 9.44 -12.43
CA HIS A 24 -12.89 9.73 -12.30
C HIS A 24 -12.43 9.31 -10.90
N PHE A 25 -11.49 8.37 -10.83
CA PHE A 25 -10.86 7.95 -9.58
C PHE A 25 -9.36 8.23 -9.61
N LEU A 26 -8.78 8.50 -8.43
CA LEU A 26 -7.35 8.64 -8.26
C LEU A 26 -6.80 7.52 -7.37
N LEU A 27 -5.99 6.64 -7.96
CA LEU A 27 -5.16 5.70 -7.21
C LEU A 27 -3.76 6.29 -7.05
N LEU A 28 -3.37 6.55 -5.81
CA LEU A 28 -2.08 7.13 -5.46
C LEU A 28 -1.20 6.04 -4.89
N THR A 29 -0.10 5.72 -5.57
CA THR A 29 0.93 4.84 -5.00
C THR A 29 1.87 5.65 -4.14
N ASN A 30 2.11 5.18 -2.92
CA ASN A 30 3.09 5.72 -2.01
C ASN A 30 3.89 4.57 -1.37
N SER A 31 4.76 4.88 -0.43
CA SER A 31 5.54 3.89 0.31
C SER A 31 5.24 3.89 1.80
N ILE A 32 5.31 2.70 2.41
CA ILE A 32 5.34 2.49 3.86
C ILE A 32 6.27 3.46 4.61
N SER A 33 7.36 3.91 3.97
CA SER A 33 8.27 4.93 4.51
C SER A 33 7.57 6.22 4.94
N GLY A 34 6.43 6.59 4.33
CA GLY A 34 5.62 7.73 4.74
C GLY A 34 5.02 7.57 6.14
N THR A 35 4.67 6.34 6.52
CA THR A 35 4.10 6.01 7.83
C THR A 35 5.17 5.71 8.88
N VAL A 36 6.13 4.84 8.56
CA VAL A 36 7.13 4.36 9.54
C VAL A 36 8.33 5.30 9.69
N GLY A 37 8.57 6.16 8.69
CA GLY A 37 9.73 7.02 8.62
C GLY A 37 11.01 6.24 8.30
N THR A 38 11.78 6.76 7.35
CA THR A 38 13.10 6.21 7.02
C THR A 38 14.18 7.27 7.22
N ALA A 39 15.20 6.92 7.99
CA ALA A 39 16.33 7.81 8.26
C ALA A 39 17.00 8.24 6.95
N ALA A 40 17.37 9.53 6.88
CA ALA A 40 17.91 10.19 5.68
C ALA A 40 16.95 10.37 4.50
N GLU A 41 15.69 9.92 4.60
CA GLU A 41 14.69 10.03 3.53
C GLU A 41 13.52 10.98 3.90
N SER A 42 13.76 12.03 4.70
CA SER A 42 12.69 12.92 5.20
C SER A 42 11.83 13.57 4.10
N ASN A 43 12.46 13.94 2.97
CA ASN A 43 11.77 14.50 1.82
C ASN A 43 10.85 13.46 1.15
N TYR A 44 11.30 12.20 1.10
CA TYR A 44 10.50 11.10 0.56
C TYR A 44 9.36 10.73 1.52
N CYS A 45 9.63 10.63 2.82
CA CYS A 45 8.62 10.33 3.84
C CYS A 45 7.52 11.40 3.85
N SER A 46 7.89 12.69 3.81
CA SER A 46 6.91 13.78 3.78
C SER A 46 6.08 13.80 2.49
N ALA A 47 6.67 13.47 1.34
CA ALA A 47 5.93 13.35 0.08
C ALA A 47 4.92 12.20 0.11
N ASN A 48 5.26 11.06 0.72
CA ASN A 48 4.34 9.93 0.90
C ASN A 48 3.25 10.25 1.92
N GLY A 49 3.60 10.86 3.06
CA GLY A 49 2.62 11.31 4.06
C GLY A 49 1.65 12.36 3.53
N PHE A 50 2.08 13.19 2.57
CA PHE A 50 1.14 14.05 1.83
C PHE A 50 0.10 13.23 1.07
N LEU A 51 0.48 12.13 0.40
CA LEU A 51 -0.46 11.28 -0.34
C LEU A 51 -1.42 10.56 0.62
N ASP A 52 -0.94 10.10 1.79
CA ASP A 52 -1.75 9.50 2.86
C ASP A 52 -2.84 10.46 3.34
N ALA A 53 -2.51 11.75 3.50
CA ALA A 53 -3.46 12.79 3.91
C ALA A 53 -4.34 13.29 2.75
N PHE A 54 -3.86 13.18 1.51
CA PHE A 54 -4.55 13.70 0.33
C PHE A 54 -5.77 12.84 -0.06
N ALA A 55 -5.66 11.51 0.03
CA ALA A 55 -6.77 10.60 -0.26
C ALA A 55 -8.01 10.82 0.62
N PRO A 56 -7.93 10.89 1.97
CA PRO A 56 -9.09 11.19 2.80
C PRO A 56 -9.61 12.61 2.58
N TRP A 57 -8.74 13.57 2.28
CA TRP A 57 -9.15 14.92 1.89
C TRP A 57 -10.00 14.92 0.61
N GLN A 58 -9.60 14.16 -0.42
CA GLN A 58 -10.39 13.96 -1.64
C GLN A 58 -11.73 13.29 -1.35
N ARG A 59 -11.74 12.20 -0.58
CA ARG A 59 -12.98 11.48 -0.23
C ARG A 59 -13.93 12.36 0.60
N SER A 60 -13.42 13.22 1.47
CA SER A 60 -14.24 14.19 2.21
C SER A 60 -14.98 15.20 1.32
N ARG A 61 -14.51 15.39 0.09
CA ARG A 61 -15.14 16.22 -0.95
C ARG A 61 -16.02 15.42 -1.90
N GLY A 62 -16.27 14.14 -1.60
CA GLY A 62 -17.06 13.24 -2.44
C GLY A 62 -16.33 12.76 -3.69
N GLN A 63 -14.99 12.81 -3.71
CA GLN A 63 -14.18 12.40 -4.86
C GLN A 63 -13.50 11.06 -4.59
N ALA A 64 -13.60 10.14 -5.53
CA ALA A 64 -13.02 8.80 -5.42
C ALA A 64 -11.48 8.89 -5.44
N CYS A 65 -10.86 8.43 -4.36
CA CYS A 65 -9.40 8.48 -4.20
C CYS A 65 -8.91 7.53 -3.11
N VAL A 66 -7.91 6.71 -3.45
CA VAL A 66 -7.25 5.79 -2.53
C VAL A 66 -5.74 5.99 -2.60
N ALA A 67 -5.10 6.02 -1.44
CA ALA A 67 -3.65 5.96 -1.31
C ALA A 67 -3.23 4.54 -0.89
N VAL A 68 -2.31 3.95 -1.66
CA VAL A 68 -1.75 2.62 -1.39
C VAL A 68 -0.29 2.77 -0.98
N GLY A 69 -0.03 2.61 0.32
CA GLY A 69 1.30 2.55 0.90
C GLY A 69 1.94 1.19 0.69
N LEU A 70 2.77 1.13 -0.34
CA LEU A 70 3.44 -0.08 -0.76
C LEU A 70 4.63 -0.40 0.16
N GLY A 71 4.67 -1.65 0.60
CA GLY A 71 5.87 -2.28 1.12
C GLY A 71 6.94 -2.44 0.03
N VAL A 72 8.03 -3.12 0.36
CA VAL A 72 9.08 -3.41 -0.63
C VAL A 72 8.57 -4.49 -1.57
N ILE A 73 8.74 -4.31 -2.89
CA ILE A 73 8.33 -5.31 -3.89
C ILE A 73 9.55 -6.16 -4.23
N SER A 74 9.47 -7.49 -4.07
CA SER A 74 10.60 -8.43 -4.17
C SER A 74 11.14 -8.61 -5.59
N GLU A 75 10.31 -8.37 -6.61
CA GLU A 75 10.58 -8.77 -8.00
C GLU A 75 10.93 -7.59 -8.92
N VAL A 76 10.94 -6.35 -8.41
CA VAL A 76 11.15 -5.14 -9.21
C VAL A 76 12.01 -4.10 -8.49
N GLY A 77 13.04 -3.58 -9.18
CA GLY A 77 13.83 -2.40 -8.76
C GLY A 77 15.25 -2.69 -8.27
N TYR A 78 16.00 -1.61 -7.98
CA TYR A 78 17.44 -1.60 -7.59
C TYR A 78 17.80 -2.48 -6.37
N ARG A 79 16.81 -2.91 -5.58
CA ARG A 79 16.99 -3.70 -4.35
C ARG A 79 16.96 -5.21 -4.55
N HIS A 80 16.52 -5.71 -5.72
CA HIS A 80 16.59 -7.13 -6.06
C HIS A 80 18.05 -7.65 -6.13
N GLU A 81 19.02 -6.75 -6.32
CA GLU A 81 20.45 -7.09 -6.44
C GLU A 81 21.21 -7.14 -5.10
N ASN A 82 20.57 -6.85 -3.95
CA ASN A 82 21.24 -6.77 -2.64
C ASN A 82 20.52 -7.61 -1.54
N PRO A 83 20.89 -8.89 -1.35
CA PRO A 83 20.26 -9.77 -0.35
C PRO A 83 20.41 -9.28 1.11
N GLU A 84 21.40 -8.44 1.40
CA GLU A 84 21.53 -7.80 2.72
C GLU A 84 20.39 -6.82 3.02
N ILE A 85 19.83 -6.16 2.01
CA ILE A 85 18.73 -5.21 2.18
C ILE A 85 17.45 -5.94 2.54
N GLU A 86 17.20 -7.11 1.96
CA GLU A 86 16.03 -7.94 2.30
C GLU A 86 16.09 -8.40 3.76
N SER A 87 17.25 -8.88 4.21
CA SER A 87 17.45 -9.30 5.60
C SER A 87 17.23 -8.15 6.59
N LEU A 88 17.69 -6.94 6.26
CA LEU A 88 17.47 -5.74 7.07
C LEU A 88 16.00 -5.31 7.13
N LEU A 89 15.24 -5.50 6.04
CA LEU A 89 13.82 -5.17 6.00
C LEU A 89 13.00 -6.15 6.85
N LEU A 90 13.30 -7.45 6.77
CA LEU A 90 12.69 -8.45 7.63
C LEU A 90 12.97 -8.19 9.11
N LEU A 91 14.19 -7.79 9.46
CA LEU A 91 14.53 -7.37 10.83
C LEU A 91 13.72 -6.16 11.32
N LYS A 92 13.26 -5.31 10.39
CA LYS A 92 12.37 -4.18 10.68
C LYS A 92 10.88 -4.55 10.64
N GLY A 93 10.55 -5.83 10.48
CA GLY A 93 9.16 -6.31 10.33
C GLY A 93 8.51 -5.90 9.01
N ILE A 94 9.31 -5.53 8.01
CA ILE A 94 8.84 -5.17 6.68
C ILE A 94 8.91 -6.40 5.80
N GLN A 95 7.75 -6.93 5.43
CA GLN A 95 7.62 -8.09 4.56
C GLN A 95 7.64 -7.64 3.09
N PRO A 96 8.43 -8.30 2.23
CA PRO A 96 8.40 -8.03 0.81
C PRO A 96 7.08 -8.52 0.19
N LEU A 97 6.63 -7.83 -0.85
CA LEU A 97 5.46 -8.14 -1.65
C LEU A 97 5.91 -8.68 -3.01
N ASN A 98 5.38 -9.83 -3.44
CA ASN A 98 5.54 -10.26 -4.82
C ASN A 98 4.54 -9.57 -5.77
N GLU A 99 4.67 -9.80 -7.07
CA GLU A 99 3.78 -9.23 -8.08
C GLU A 99 2.31 -9.63 -7.88
N ASP A 100 2.04 -10.89 -7.55
CA ASP A 100 0.67 -11.39 -7.32
C ASP A 100 -0.01 -10.65 -6.17
N ALA A 101 0.68 -10.46 -5.05
CA ALA A 101 0.18 -9.71 -3.90
C ALA A 101 -0.04 -8.25 -4.27
N PHE A 102 0.89 -7.64 -5.02
CA PHE A 102 0.73 -6.28 -5.49
C PHE A 102 -0.55 -6.11 -6.33
N LEU A 103 -0.78 -6.99 -7.32
CA LEU A 103 -1.99 -6.94 -8.14
C LEU A 103 -3.27 -7.10 -7.30
N GLN A 104 -3.27 -8.03 -6.34
CA GLN A 104 -4.40 -8.21 -5.42
C GLN A 104 -4.65 -6.97 -4.55
N ILE A 105 -3.60 -6.29 -4.10
CA ILE A 105 -3.71 -5.04 -3.34
C ILE A 105 -4.34 -3.94 -4.20
N ILE A 106 -3.95 -3.84 -5.47
CA ILE A 106 -4.54 -2.86 -6.40
C ILE A 106 -6.02 -3.17 -6.63
N ASP A 107 -6.38 -4.43 -6.87
CA ASP A 107 -7.78 -4.85 -7.02
C ASP A 107 -8.61 -4.54 -5.76
N LEU A 108 -8.05 -4.78 -4.57
CA LEU A 108 -8.68 -4.43 -3.30
C LEU A 108 -8.86 -2.93 -3.16
N ALA A 109 -7.83 -2.13 -3.50
CA ALA A 109 -7.87 -0.68 -3.45
C ALA A 109 -9.00 -0.12 -4.33
N LEU A 110 -9.11 -0.63 -5.56
CA LEU A 110 -10.16 -0.23 -6.51
C LEU A 110 -11.56 -0.62 -6.02
N ASN A 111 -11.72 -1.80 -5.43
CA ASN A 111 -13.00 -2.22 -4.88
C ASN A 111 -13.40 -1.43 -3.62
N SER A 112 -12.44 -0.97 -2.82
CA SER A 112 -12.71 -0.17 -1.61
C SER A 112 -13.41 1.16 -1.92
N GLU A 113 -13.20 1.71 -3.11
CA GLU A 113 -13.86 2.94 -3.55
C GLU A 113 -15.39 2.81 -3.65
N GLN A 114 -15.91 1.61 -3.91
CA GLN A 114 -17.36 1.40 -4.04
C GLN A 114 -18.14 1.76 -2.76
N ASN A 115 -17.50 1.62 -1.59
CA ASN A 115 -18.11 1.96 -0.32
C ASN A 115 -18.05 3.48 -0.02
N GLY A 116 -17.14 4.21 -0.68
CA GLY A 116 -16.99 5.66 -0.56
C GLY A 116 -16.62 6.18 0.83
N ARG A 117 -16.24 5.30 1.77
CA ARG A 117 -15.98 5.71 3.15
C ARG A 117 -14.59 6.36 3.28
N ILE A 118 -14.43 7.33 4.18
CA ILE A 118 -13.15 8.03 4.34
C ILE A 118 -12.09 7.12 4.99
N ASP A 119 -12.49 6.23 5.90
CA ASP A 119 -11.61 5.26 6.56
C ASP A 119 -10.97 4.27 5.58
N ASP A 120 -11.64 3.99 4.46
CA ASP A 120 -11.13 3.09 3.41
C ASP A 120 -10.20 3.81 2.40
N SER A 121 -9.85 5.09 2.62
CA SER A 121 -9.06 5.89 1.66
C SER A 121 -7.58 5.59 1.65
N HIS A 122 -7.10 4.74 2.55
CA HIS A 122 -5.70 4.43 2.71
C HIS A 122 -5.47 2.95 3.03
N LEU A 123 -4.62 2.31 2.25
CA LEU A 123 -4.19 0.93 2.47
C LEU A 123 -2.69 0.90 2.70
N LEU A 124 -2.25 0.33 3.81
CA LEU A 124 -0.84 0.16 4.14
C LEU A 124 -0.44 -1.31 4.04
N THR A 125 0.67 -1.58 3.38
CA THR A 125 1.11 -2.94 3.07
C THR A 125 2.56 -3.15 3.51
N GLY A 126 2.98 -4.41 3.57
CA GLY A 126 4.35 -4.78 3.96
C GLY A 126 4.63 -4.67 5.46
N LEU A 127 3.66 -4.35 6.32
CA LEU A 127 3.81 -4.48 7.77
C LEU A 127 3.43 -5.89 8.23
N GLU A 128 4.32 -6.53 9.00
CA GLU A 128 3.99 -7.76 9.70
C GLU A 128 3.07 -7.46 10.90
N SER A 129 1.89 -8.08 10.95
CA SER A 129 1.01 -7.93 12.10
C SER A 129 1.48 -8.80 13.28
N ALA A 130 1.23 -8.35 14.52
CA ALA A 130 1.53 -9.14 15.71
C ALA A 130 0.85 -10.54 15.68
N ALA A 131 -0.35 -10.61 15.12
CA ALA A 131 -1.08 -11.86 14.94
C ALA A 131 -0.37 -12.84 13.99
N ILE A 132 0.26 -12.35 12.91
CA ILE A 132 1.06 -13.19 11.99
C ILE A 132 2.26 -13.80 12.74
N ARG A 133 2.93 -13.03 13.60
CA ARG A 133 4.04 -13.53 14.42
C ARG A 133 3.59 -14.60 15.42
N GLU A 134 2.44 -14.41 16.05
CA GLU A 134 1.85 -15.41 16.94
C GLU A 134 1.48 -16.71 16.22
N LEU A 135 0.89 -16.61 15.02
CA LEU A 135 0.58 -17.78 14.18
C LEU A 135 1.85 -18.49 13.73
N SER A 136 2.89 -17.76 13.34
CA SER A 136 4.20 -18.35 13.02
C SER A 136 4.79 -19.11 14.21
N ALA A 137 4.72 -18.53 15.42
CA ALA A 137 5.18 -19.18 16.65
C ALA A 137 4.39 -20.47 16.98
N GLN A 138 3.15 -20.59 16.49
CA GLN A 138 2.32 -21.80 16.61
C GLN A 138 2.60 -22.84 15.51
N GLY A 139 3.58 -22.60 14.63
CA GLY A 139 3.98 -23.52 13.57
C GLY A 139 3.13 -23.41 12.30
N PHE A 140 2.41 -22.30 12.12
CA PHE A 140 1.80 -22.00 10.83
C PHE A 140 2.83 -21.41 9.87
N ASP A 141 2.86 -21.92 8.65
CA ASP A 141 3.50 -21.27 7.52
C ASP A 141 2.69 -20.00 7.17
N VAL A 142 3.31 -18.86 7.44
CA VAL A 142 2.77 -17.51 7.19
C VAL A 142 3.54 -16.78 6.08
N THR A 143 4.56 -17.41 5.48
CA THR A 143 5.34 -16.83 4.37
C THR A 143 4.62 -17.04 3.04
N SER A 144 3.82 -18.11 2.95
CA SER A 144 2.87 -18.35 1.86
C SER A 144 1.78 -17.27 1.83
N HIS A 145 1.86 -16.37 0.84
CA HIS A 145 1.00 -15.21 0.68
C HIS A 145 -0.49 -15.59 0.71
N GLY A 146 -1.15 -15.33 1.85
CA GLY A 146 -2.60 -15.51 2.03
C GLY A 146 -3.09 -16.92 2.39
N VAL A 147 -2.22 -17.93 2.57
CA VAL A 147 -2.64 -19.29 2.92
C VAL A 147 -1.94 -19.77 4.19
N LEU A 148 -2.67 -19.82 5.30
CA LEU A 148 -2.21 -20.43 6.56
C LEU A 148 -2.13 -21.94 6.39
N LYS A 149 -0.93 -22.48 6.16
CA LYS A 149 -0.68 -23.93 6.18
C LYS A 149 -0.08 -24.32 7.52
N LYS A 150 -0.71 -25.25 8.24
CA LYS A 150 -0.10 -25.83 9.45
C LYS A 150 1.07 -26.70 9.02
N HIS A 151 2.27 -26.52 9.58
CA HIS A 151 3.35 -27.49 9.35
C HIS A 151 2.90 -28.87 9.83
N ALA A 152 3.01 -29.88 8.95
CA ALA A 152 2.91 -31.26 9.39
C ALA A 152 4.05 -31.53 10.40
N PRO A 153 3.78 -32.19 11.54
CA PRO A 153 4.83 -32.53 12.48
C PRO A 153 5.87 -33.39 11.76
N LEU A 154 7.14 -33.02 11.90
CA LEU A 154 8.26 -33.84 11.44
C LEU A 154 8.12 -35.21 12.11
N SER A 155 7.74 -36.22 11.32
CA SER A 155 7.79 -37.61 11.71
C SER A 155 9.27 -37.98 11.89
N CYS A 156 9.70 -38.10 13.15
CA CYS A 156 10.95 -38.77 13.54
C CYS A 156 10.96 -40.23 13.09
#